data_AF-A0A7C5KW95-F1
#
_entry.id   AF-A0A7C5KW95-F1
#
_cell.length_a   1.000
_cell.length_b   1.000
_cell.length_c   1.000
_cell.angle_alpha   90.00
_cell.angle_beta   90.00
_cell.angle_gamma   90.00
#
_symmetry.space_group_name_H-M   'P 1'
#
loop_
_entity.id
_entity.type
_entity.pdbx_description
1 polymer ?
#
loop_
_entity_poly.entity_id
_entity_poly.type
_entity_poly.pdbx_seq_one_letter_code
_entity_poly.pdbx_strand_id
1 'polypeptide(L)'
;MPIDLDFPYGIVTQPVTLVLSPILTNNTSDLAFARHGFSLSAYRQGSAQIPLQFRLPVTVTLHYTTADIKLVEDEMKLTLRLWQNRQWQDAAQTCNPMSLYARRPADKILSLPICQTGQFALFGPTNTIYLPLIFNDG
;
A
#
# COMPACT_ATOMS: atom_id res chain seq x y z
N MET A 1 4.79 -11.96 5.25
CA MET A 1 4.90 -10.64 4.61
C MET A 1 5.86 -9.82 5.45
N PRO A 2 7.11 -9.61 5.03
CA PRO A 2 8.03 -8.76 5.75
C PRO A 2 7.65 -7.30 5.44
N ILE A 3 7.05 -6.67 6.44
CA ILE A 3 6.76 -5.24 6.45
C ILE A 3 7.36 -4.67 7.73
N ASP A 4 8.14 -3.60 7.58
CA ASP A 4 8.70 -2.86 8.70
C ASP A 4 8.04 -1.49 8.78
N LEU A 5 7.65 -1.11 10.00
CA LEU A 5 7.09 0.21 10.30
C LEU A 5 8.01 0.92 11.28
N ASP A 6 8.61 2.02 10.85
CA ASP A 6 9.43 2.86 11.70
C ASP A 6 8.63 4.07 12.20
N PHE A 7 8.46 4.14 13.51
CA PHE A 7 7.65 5.13 14.19
C PHE A 7 8.56 6.16 14.89
N PRO A 8 8.69 7.39 14.37
CA PRO A 8 9.49 8.40 15.04
C PRO A 8 8.89 8.79 16.41
N TYR A 9 9.73 9.33 17.28
CA TYR A 9 9.26 9.86 18.56
C TYR A 9 8.26 11.00 18.35
N GLY A 10 7.11 10.95 19.05
CA GLY A 10 6.12 12.02 19.01
C GLY A 10 5.12 11.97 17.84
N ILE A 11 4.99 10.83 17.16
CA ILE A 11 3.95 10.59 16.12
C ILE A 11 2.53 10.90 16.58
N VAL A 12 2.26 10.80 17.88
CA VAL A 12 0.97 11.05 18.54
C VAL A 12 1.17 11.80 19.84
N THR A 13 0.13 12.51 20.32
CA THR A 13 0.15 13.25 21.60
C THR A 13 -0.40 12.46 22.77
N GLN A 14 -1.15 11.39 22.50
CA GLN A 14 -1.77 10.52 23.49
C GLN A 14 -1.49 9.07 23.13
N PRO A 15 -1.38 8.16 24.10
CA PRO A 15 -1.19 6.74 23.83
C PRO A 15 -2.28 6.20 22.90
N VAL A 16 -1.85 5.44 21.89
CA VAL A 16 -2.73 4.71 20.98
C VAL A 16 -2.23 3.28 20.84
N THR A 17 -3.14 2.34 20.69
CA THR A 17 -2.82 0.97 20.29
C THR A 17 -2.91 0.88 18.78
N LEU A 18 -1.82 0.48 18.14
CA LEU A 18 -1.79 0.18 16.71
C LEU A 18 -1.91 -1.32 16.49
N VAL A 19 -2.76 -1.71 15.55
CA VAL A 19 -2.96 -3.10 15.13
C VAL A 19 -2.63 -3.20 13.65
N LEU A 20 -1.70 -4.09 13.32
CA LEU A 20 -1.31 -4.39 11.95
C LEU A 20 -1.91 -5.74 11.55
N SER A 21 -2.78 -5.73 10.55
CA SER A 21 -3.43 -6.94 10.04
C SER A 21 -3.15 -7.10 8.55
N PRO A 22 -2.76 -8.29 8.06
CA PRO A 22 -2.63 -8.51 6.62
C PRO A 22 -4.01 -8.42 5.94
N ILE A 23 -4.04 -7.92 4.70
CA ILE A 23 -5.23 -7.93 3.85
C ILE A 23 -4.90 -8.47 2.47
N LEU A 24 -5.90 -9.01 1.80
CA LEU A 24 -5.86 -9.33 0.38
C LEU A 24 -6.78 -8.36 -0.36
N THR A 25 -6.41 -8.04 -1.59
CA THR A 25 -7.23 -7.27 -2.52
C THR A 25 -7.09 -7.86 -3.93
N ASN A 26 -8.00 -7.46 -4.80
CA ASN A 26 -7.96 -7.83 -6.22
C ASN A 26 -7.17 -6.80 -7.01
N ASN A 27 -6.78 -7.21 -8.22
CA ASN A 27 -6.31 -6.30 -9.27
C ASN A 27 -7.42 -5.28 -9.61
N THR A 28 -7.02 -4.11 -10.09
CA THR A 28 -7.92 -3.17 -10.77
C THR A 28 -7.79 -3.34 -12.29
N SER A 29 -8.53 -2.56 -13.07
CA SER A 29 -8.47 -2.59 -14.54
C SER A 29 -7.06 -2.37 -15.12
N ASP A 30 -6.24 -1.60 -14.42
CA ASP A 30 -4.95 -1.05 -14.84
C ASP A 30 -3.80 -1.42 -13.90
N LEU A 31 -4.09 -2.07 -12.77
CA LEU A 31 -3.09 -2.38 -11.75
C LEU A 31 -3.18 -3.82 -11.26
N ALA A 32 -2.03 -4.48 -11.24
CA ALA A 32 -1.85 -5.75 -10.55
C ALA A 32 -1.55 -5.53 -9.07
N PHE A 33 -2.26 -6.26 -8.21
CA PHE A 33 -1.94 -6.38 -6.79
C PHE A 33 -0.65 -7.19 -6.63
N ALA A 34 0.37 -6.58 -6.02
CA ALA A 34 1.68 -7.19 -5.82
C ALA A 34 1.74 -8.05 -4.55
N ARG A 35 0.63 -8.68 -4.14
CA ARG A 35 0.54 -9.62 -3.00
C ARG A 35 0.91 -9.06 -1.61
N HIS A 36 1.14 -7.75 -1.49
CA HIS A 36 1.47 -7.07 -0.24
C HIS A 36 0.35 -6.12 0.14
N GLY A 37 -0.44 -6.46 1.16
CA GLY A 37 -1.52 -5.62 1.67
C GLY A 37 -1.63 -5.70 3.19
N PHE A 38 -1.89 -4.57 3.84
CA PHE A 38 -2.11 -4.50 5.28
C PHE A 38 -3.12 -3.42 5.67
N SER A 39 -3.82 -3.64 6.78
CA SER A 39 -4.58 -2.64 7.52
C SER A 39 -3.78 -2.21 8.73
N LEU A 40 -3.52 -0.92 8.86
CA LEU A 40 -3.02 -0.31 10.09
C LEU A 40 -4.21 0.37 10.77
N SER A 41 -4.63 -0.15 11.92
CA SER A 41 -5.78 0.36 12.68
C SER A 41 -5.30 0.97 13.98
N ALA A 42 -5.91 2.08 14.41
CA ALA A 42 -5.60 2.73 15.68
C ALA A 42 -6.78 2.68 16.64
N TYR A 43 -6.49 2.46 17.92
CA TYR A 43 -7.47 2.48 19.00
C TYR A 43 -6.98 3.40 20.13
N ARG A 44 -7.90 4.19 20.68
CA ARG A 44 -7.66 4.99 21.89
C ARG A 44 -8.72 4.63 22.90
N GLN A 45 -8.31 4.14 24.07
CA GLN A 45 -9.23 3.68 25.13
C GLN A 45 -10.31 2.70 24.61
N GLY A 46 -9.93 1.81 23.69
CA GLY A 46 -10.83 0.83 23.07
C GLY A 46 -11.64 1.33 21.86
N SER A 47 -11.68 2.64 21.61
CA SER A 47 -12.42 3.24 20.49
C SER A 47 -11.56 3.37 19.23
N ALA A 48 -12.06 2.87 18.10
CA ALA A 48 -11.39 2.96 16.81
C ALA A 48 -11.21 4.43 16.36
N GLN A 49 -10.03 4.74 15.81
CA GLN A 49 -9.67 6.04 15.27
C GLN A 49 -9.51 5.92 13.75
N ILE A 50 -10.53 6.32 12.98
CA ILE A 50 -10.62 6.02 11.55
C ILE A 50 -10.80 7.31 10.73
N PRO A 51 -9.77 7.78 10.01
CA PRO A 51 -8.34 7.47 10.20
C PRO A 51 -7.73 8.27 11.37
N LEU A 52 -6.71 7.71 12.02
CA LEU A 52 -5.79 8.47 12.87
C LEU A 52 -4.73 9.15 11.99
N GLN A 53 -4.58 10.46 12.15
CA GLN A 53 -3.50 11.25 11.53
C GLN A 53 -2.26 11.25 12.44
N PHE A 54 -1.09 11.01 11.86
CA PHE A 54 0.20 11.12 12.54
C PHE A 54 0.75 12.54 12.45
N ARG A 55 1.41 13.00 13.51
CA ARG A 55 2.10 14.30 13.52
C ARG A 55 3.41 14.29 12.75
N LEU A 56 4.03 13.12 12.66
CA LEU A 56 5.26 12.87 11.92
C LEU A 56 5.01 11.64 11.03
N PRO A 57 5.55 11.61 9.81
CA PRO A 57 5.41 10.45 8.95
C PRO A 57 6.00 9.18 9.58
N VAL A 58 5.31 8.05 9.39
CA VAL A 58 5.77 6.70 9.73
C VAL A 58 6.34 6.08 8.47
N THR A 59 7.56 5.55 8.50
CA THR A 59 8.15 4.94 7.29
C THR A 59 7.67 3.50 7.17
N VAL A 60 7.00 3.18 6.08
CA VAL A 60 6.68 1.80 5.68
C VAL A 60 7.81 1.29 4.80
N THR A 61 8.36 0.12 5.11
CA THR A 61 9.28 -0.61 4.24
C THR A 61 8.70 -1.97 3.88
N LEU A 62 8.57 -2.21 2.58
CA LEU A 62 8.04 -3.45 2.01
C LEU A 62 9.17 -4.23 1.35
N HIS A 63 9.27 -5.51 1.71
CA HIS A 63 10.13 -6.47 1.04
C HIS A 63 9.29 -7.38 0.15
N TYR A 64 9.57 -7.39 -1.15
CA TYR A 64 8.85 -8.20 -2.13
C TYR A 64 9.77 -9.21 -2.82
N THR A 65 9.18 -10.06 -3.64
CA THR A 65 9.89 -11.03 -4.47
C THR A 65 9.47 -10.88 -5.92
N THR A 66 10.24 -11.46 -6.85
CA THR A 66 9.85 -11.52 -8.27
C THR A 66 8.50 -12.23 -8.47
N ALA A 67 8.16 -13.19 -7.62
CA ALA A 67 6.88 -13.88 -7.66
C ALA A 67 5.70 -12.97 -7.25
N ASP A 68 5.94 -12.02 -6.34
CA ASP A 68 4.92 -11.07 -5.89
C ASP A 68 4.51 -10.10 -6.99
N ILE A 69 5.45 -9.74 -7.86
CA ILE A 69 5.26 -8.76 -8.93
C ILE A 69 5.10 -9.40 -10.31
N LYS A 70 4.82 -10.70 -10.39
CA LYS A 70 4.75 -11.44 -11.67
C LYS A 70 3.78 -10.84 -12.70
N LEU A 71 2.71 -10.19 -12.23
CA LEU A 71 1.70 -9.54 -13.08
C LEU A 71 1.97 -8.03 -13.29
N VAL A 72 3.01 -7.49 -12.68
CA VAL A 72 3.40 -6.08 -12.83
C VAL A 72 4.33 -5.96 -14.03
N GLU A 73 4.01 -5.06 -14.94
CA GLU A 73 4.81 -4.79 -16.15
C GLU A 73 6.12 -4.08 -15.83
N ASP A 74 6.08 -3.11 -14.92
CA ASP A 74 7.20 -2.24 -14.60
C ASP A 74 7.39 -2.14 -13.07
N GLU A 75 8.42 -2.82 -12.56
CA GLU A 75 8.80 -2.82 -11.14
C GLU A 75 9.08 -1.41 -10.61
N MET A 76 9.58 -0.49 -11.46
CA MET A 76 9.87 0.88 -11.05
C MET A 76 8.59 1.71 -10.83
N LYS A 77 7.45 1.22 -11.32
CA LYS A 77 6.11 1.82 -11.12
C LYS A 77 5.31 1.15 -10.00
N LEU A 78 5.93 0.36 -9.14
CA LEU A 78 5.28 -0.13 -7.92
C LEU A 78 4.86 1.03 -7.02
N THR A 79 3.63 1.05 -6.54
CA THR A 79 3.05 2.12 -5.74
C THR A 79 2.35 1.53 -4.52
N LEU A 80 2.68 2.02 -3.32
CA LEU A 80 1.90 1.73 -2.14
C LEU A 80 0.67 2.61 -2.16
N ARG A 81 -0.52 2.01 -2.24
CA ARG A 81 -1.78 2.73 -2.35
C ARG A 81 -2.59 2.65 -1.07
N LEU A 82 -3.25 3.73 -0.71
CA LEU A 82 -4.21 3.84 0.38
C LEU A 82 -5.64 3.65 -0.17
N TRP A 83 -6.43 2.79 0.47
CA TRP A 83 -7.86 2.69 0.18
C TRP A 83 -8.62 3.83 0.84
N GLN A 84 -9.14 4.75 0.04
CA GLN A 84 -9.93 5.89 0.52
C GLN A 84 -10.90 6.32 -0.58
N ASN A 85 -12.10 6.78 -0.20
CA ASN A 85 -13.13 7.23 -1.15
C ASN A 85 -13.51 6.15 -2.19
N ARG A 86 -13.52 4.88 -1.76
CA ARG A 86 -13.82 3.70 -2.60
C ARG A 86 -12.85 3.49 -3.76
N GLN A 87 -11.62 4.00 -3.65
CA GLN A 87 -10.58 3.85 -4.66
C GLN A 87 -9.19 3.73 -4.02
N TRP A 88 -8.27 3.11 -4.75
CA TRP A 88 -6.86 3.01 -4.37
C TRP A 88 -6.11 4.23 -4.87
N GLN A 89 -5.73 5.12 -3.95
CA GLN A 89 -4.97 6.35 -4.24
C GLN A 89 -3.50 6.15 -3.88
N ASP A 90 -2.56 6.77 -4.61
CA ASP A 90 -1.14 6.71 -4.24
C ASP A 90 -0.94 7.31 -2.83
N ALA A 91 -0.45 6.50 -1.88
CA ALA A 91 -0.27 6.93 -0.50
C ALA A 91 0.72 8.10 -0.39
N ALA A 92 1.65 8.23 -1.34
CA ALA A 92 2.61 9.33 -1.37
C ALA A 92 1.92 10.70 -1.46
N GLN A 93 0.80 10.76 -2.17
CA GLN A 93 0.01 11.98 -2.40
C GLN A 93 -0.94 12.31 -1.25
N THR A 94 -1.05 11.42 -0.25
CA THR A 94 -1.97 11.62 0.88
C THR A 94 -1.34 12.44 2.01
N CYS A 95 -0.03 12.69 1.94
CA CYS A 95 0.71 13.48 2.90
C CYS A 95 0.99 14.89 2.38
N ASN A 96 1.17 15.83 3.31
CA ASN A 96 1.56 17.20 3.01
C ASN A 96 2.78 17.60 3.87
N PRO A 97 3.96 17.83 3.27
CA PRO A 97 4.26 17.70 1.84
C PRO A 97 4.14 16.25 1.34
N MET A 98 4.06 16.08 0.01
CA MET A 98 4.03 14.78 -0.64
C MET A 98 5.24 13.93 -0.22
N SER A 99 5.00 12.67 0.10
CA SER A 99 6.07 11.72 0.44
C SER A 99 6.81 11.24 -0.81
N LEU A 100 8.08 10.86 -0.66
CA LEU A 100 8.90 10.32 -1.75
C LEU A 100 9.19 8.84 -1.53
N TYR A 101 9.10 8.06 -2.61
CA TYR A 101 9.48 6.66 -2.60
C TYR A 101 11.00 6.49 -2.57
N ALA A 102 11.49 5.62 -1.69
CA ALA A 102 12.83 5.07 -1.79
C ALA A 102 12.75 3.66 -2.41
N ARG A 103 13.39 3.47 -3.56
CA ARG A 103 13.34 2.21 -4.33
C ARG A 103 14.71 1.56 -4.36
N ARG A 104 14.78 0.28 -4.00
CA ARG A 104 15.98 -0.56 -4.18
C ARG A 104 15.57 -1.86 -4.86
N PRO A 105 15.35 -1.86 -6.20
CA PRO A 105 14.84 -3.03 -6.93
C PRO A 105 15.83 -4.20 -6.93
N ALA A 106 17.13 -3.94 -6.84
CA ALA A 106 18.16 -4.97 -6.68
C ALA A 106 17.96 -5.78 -5.38
N ASP A 107 17.49 -5.13 -4.32
CA ASP A 107 17.23 -5.73 -3.00
C ASP A 107 15.75 -6.08 -2.79
N LYS A 108 14.90 -5.85 -3.80
CA LYS A 108 13.43 -5.98 -3.73
C LYS A 108 12.79 -5.24 -2.56
N ILE A 109 13.22 -3.98 -2.36
CA ILE A 109 12.71 -3.10 -1.31
C ILE A 109 12.03 -1.85 -1.90
N LEU A 110 10.87 -1.51 -1.33
CA LEU A 110 10.18 -0.25 -1.53
C LEU A 110 9.85 0.37 -0.17
N SER A 111 10.25 1.62 0.05
CA SER A 111 9.89 2.36 1.26
C SER A 111 9.14 3.65 0.94
N LEU A 112 8.19 4.01 1.81
CA LEU A 112 7.38 5.22 1.72
C LEU A 112 6.97 5.74 3.11
N PRO A 113 7.19 7.03 3.42
CA PRO A 113 6.56 7.66 4.58
C PRO A 113 5.03 7.81 4.42
N ILE A 114 4.26 7.34 5.40
CA ILE A 114 2.81 7.52 5.50
C ILE A 114 2.45 8.43 6.67
N CYS A 115 1.36 9.18 6.55
CA CYS A 115 0.93 10.19 7.53
C CYS A 115 -0.37 9.84 8.25
N GLN A 116 -0.99 8.71 7.92
CA GLN A 116 -2.23 8.27 8.56
C GLN A 116 -2.35 6.75 8.58
N THR A 117 -3.22 6.26 9.45
CA THR A 117 -3.64 4.85 9.47
C THR A 117 -4.64 4.57 8.35
N GLY A 118 -4.78 3.31 7.93
CA GLY A 118 -5.71 2.90 6.87
C GLY A 118 -5.39 1.53 6.29
N GLN A 119 -6.06 1.19 5.19
CA GLN A 119 -5.76 0.00 4.40
C GLN A 119 -4.83 0.36 3.26
N PHE A 120 -3.72 -0.36 3.19
CA PHE A 120 -2.66 -0.14 2.22
C PHE A 120 -2.43 -1.41 1.41
N ALA A 121 -2.15 -1.26 0.12
CA ALA A 121 -1.75 -2.36 -0.73
C ALA A 121 -0.76 -1.90 -1.80
N LEU A 122 0.20 -2.77 -2.11
CA LEU A 122 1.19 -2.57 -3.14
C LEU A 122 0.59 -2.95 -4.50
N PHE A 123 0.66 -2.04 -5.45
CA PHE A 123 0.21 -2.25 -6.82
C PHE A 123 1.32 -1.90 -7.80
N GLY A 124 1.23 -2.42 -9.02
CA GLY A 124 1.99 -1.91 -10.16
C GLY A 124 1.14 -1.96 -11.42
N PRO A 125 1.51 -1.23 -12.48
CA PRO A 125 0.79 -1.28 -13.74
C PRO A 125 0.82 -2.71 -14.30
N THR A 126 -0.30 -3.12 -14.90
CA THR A 126 -0.40 -4.40 -15.61
C THR A 126 -0.82 -4.16 -17.05
N ASN A 127 -0.30 -4.98 -17.96
CA ASN A 127 -0.81 -5.03 -19.31
C ASN A 127 -2.10 -5.83 -19.35
N THR A 128 -3.19 -5.20 -19.76
CA THR A 128 -4.46 -5.89 -20.01
C THR A 128 -4.42 -6.50 -21.40
N ILE A 129 -4.15 -7.80 -21.50
CA ILE A 129 -4.25 -8.53 -22.76
C ILE A 129 -5.73 -8.87 -22.98
N TYR A 130 -6.36 -8.20 -23.95
CA TYR A 130 -7.71 -8.54 -24.41
C TYR A 130 -7.62 -9.65 -25.45
N LEU A 131 -8.07 -10.85 -25.08
CA LEU A 131 -8.22 -11.97 -26.02
C LEU A 131 -9.56 -11.84 -26.75
N PRO A 132 -9.59 -11.84 -28.10
CA PRO A 132 -10.84 -11.86 -28.84
C PRO A 132 -11.54 -13.21 -28.62
N LEU A 133 -12.78 -13.17 -28.15
CA LEU A 133 -13.67 -14.33 -28.11
C LEU A 133 -14.33 -14.46 -29.48
N ILE A 134 -14.04 -15.54 -30.20
CA ILE A 134 -14.75 -15.89 -31.43
C ILE A 134 -15.89 -16.82 -31.03
N PHE A 135 -17.12 -16.34 -31.12
CA PHE A 135 -18.30 -17.18 -31.07
C PHE A 135 -18.58 -17.70 -32.47
N ASN A 136 -18.60 -19.02 -32.63
CA ASN A 136 -18.99 -19.66 -33.87
C ASN A 136 -20.45 -20.10 -33.69
N ASP A 137 -21.38 -19.34 -34.23
CA ASP A 137 -22.78 -19.74 -34.31
C ASP A 137 -22.88 -20.79 -35.43
N GLY A 138 -23.14 -22.04 -35.04
CA GLY A 138 -23.32 -23.17 -35.96
C GLY A 138 -24.66 -23.17 -36.66
#